data_AF-A0A7S4P8G9-F1
#
_entry.id   AF-A0A7S4P8G9-F1
#
_cell.length_a   1.000
_cell.length_b   1.000
_cell.length_c   1.000
_cell.angle_alpha   90.00
_cell.angle_beta   90.00
_cell.angle_gamma   90.00
#
_symmetry.space_group_name_H-M   'P 1'
#
loop_
_entity.id
_entity.type
_entity.pdbx_description
1 polymer ?
#
loop_
_entity_poly.entity_id
_entity_poly.type
_entity_poly.pdbx_seq_one_letter_code
_entity_poly.pdbx_strand_id
1 'polypeptide(L)'
;MFLDRISQLGLLEHDLESNILKGFDYEVRRVLVKEVVTFLLNPSTSTNVLSSRSHVLWALETCGEGFRLPVDDEEIIQDVTELYRLWIMDPKRRPPPITKDFQFFFQIMMKHFSLLFKYRSDSVVERHAQLCSTVLNIVLL
;
A
#
# COMPACT_ATOMS: atom_id res chain seq x y z
N MET A 1 -19.77 -9.00 11.12
CA MET A 1 -18.31 -9.06 11.45
C MET A 1 -17.91 -7.80 12.20
N PHE A 2 -16.75 -7.77 12.87
CA PHE A 2 -16.27 -6.61 13.64
C PHE A 2 -16.42 -5.29 12.85
N LEU A 3 -16.02 -5.26 11.58
CA LEU A 3 -16.11 -4.10 10.67
C LEU A 3 -17.54 -3.53 10.50
N ASP A 4 -18.55 -4.38 10.32
CA ASP A 4 -19.95 -3.93 10.19
C ASP A 4 -20.43 -3.22 11.46
N ARG A 5 -19.96 -3.69 12.62
CA ARG A 5 -20.37 -3.16 13.93
C ARG A 5 -19.70 -1.81 14.22
N ILE A 6 -18.44 -1.63 13.87
CA ILE A 6 -17.74 -0.34 13.97
C ILE A 6 -18.27 0.67 12.95
N SER A 7 -18.71 0.21 11.78
CA SER A 7 -19.38 1.07 10.80
C SER A 7 -20.75 1.55 11.27
N GLN A 8 -21.56 0.67 11.85
CA GLN A 8 -22.83 1.03 12.51
C GLN A 8 -22.65 2.02 13.67
N LEU A 9 -21.48 2.01 14.33
CA LEU A 9 -21.15 2.94 15.41
C LEU A 9 -20.65 4.30 14.91
N GLY A 10 -20.56 4.53 13.60
CA GLY A 10 -20.03 5.77 13.02
C GLY A 10 -18.52 5.95 13.24
N LEU A 11 -17.83 4.89 13.69
CA LEU A 11 -16.40 4.90 13.99
C LEU A 11 -15.55 4.60 12.75
N LEU A 12 -16.16 4.05 11.71
CA LEU A 12 -15.52 3.75 10.43
C LEU A 12 -16.54 3.89 9.29
N GLU A 13 -16.38 4.88 8.42
CA GLU A 13 -17.16 4.94 7.18
C GLU A 13 -16.69 3.79 6.26
N HIS A 14 -17.62 2.90 5.90
CA HIS A 14 -17.34 1.82 4.97
C HIS A 14 -17.55 2.34 3.55
N ASP A 15 -16.47 2.53 2.80
CA ASP A 15 -16.54 2.83 1.38
C ASP A 15 -16.91 1.55 0.61
N LEU A 16 -18.10 1.54 0.01
CA LEU A 16 -18.62 0.43 -0.81
C LEU A 16 -17.79 0.19 -2.08
N GLU A 17 -16.97 1.16 -2.48
CA GLU A 17 -16.08 1.08 -3.65
C GLU A 17 -14.65 0.65 -3.28
N SER A 18 -14.39 0.32 -2.00
CA SER A 18 -13.08 -0.14 -1.50
C SER A 18 -12.99 -1.67 -1.37
N ASN A 19 -11.78 -2.19 -1.13
CA ASN A 19 -11.50 -3.63 -0.99
C ASN A 19 -11.85 -4.46 -2.24
N ILE A 20 -11.75 -3.87 -3.43
CA ILE A 20 -12.10 -4.54 -4.70
C ILE A 20 -11.27 -5.81 -4.93
N LEU A 21 -10.01 -5.81 -4.46
CA LEU A 21 -9.11 -6.94 -4.65
C LEU A 21 -9.46 -8.12 -3.75
N LYS A 22 -10.24 -7.92 -2.67
CA LYS A 22 -10.59 -8.98 -1.70
C LYS A 22 -11.30 -10.18 -2.34
N GLY A 23 -12.06 -9.96 -3.41
CA GLY A 23 -12.78 -11.01 -4.13
C GLY A 23 -11.91 -11.87 -5.05
N PHE A 24 -10.67 -11.48 -5.30
CA PHE A 24 -9.76 -12.20 -6.19
C PHE A 24 -8.90 -13.19 -5.40
N ASP A 25 -8.57 -14.30 -6.06
CA ASP A 25 -7.66 -15.31 -5.50
C ASP A 25 -6.26 -14.74 -5.29
N TYR A 26 -5.53 -15.36 -4.35
CA TYR A 26 -4.18 -14.94 -3.95
C TYR A 26 -3.23 -14.72 -5.14
N GLU A 27 -3.19 -15.67 -6.08
CA GLU A 27 -2.33 -15.60 -7.26
C GLU A 27 -2.61 -14.35 -8.10
N VAL A 28 -3.88 -13.99 -8.27
CA VAL A 28 -4.29 -12.81 -9.04
C VAL A 28 -3.88 -11.54 -8.31
N ARG A 29 -4.11 -11.48 -6.99
CA ARG A 29 -3.71 -10.32 -6.19
C ARG A 29 -2.20 -10.13 -6.25
N ARG A 30 -1.41 -11.20 -6.05
CA ARG A 30 0.05 -11.15 -6.08
C ARG A 30 0.57 -10.62 -7.42
N VAL A 31 0.09 -11.17 -8.54
CA VAL A 31 0.49 -10.73 -9.88
C VAL A 31 0.11 -9.26 -10.11
N LEU A 32 -1.10 -8.87 -9.74
CA LEU A 32 -1.58 -7.51 -9.93
C LEU A 32 -0.75 -6.50 -9.15
N VAL A 33 -0.42 -6.80 -7.88
CA VAL A 33 0.47 -5.96 -7.06
C VAL A 33 1.84 -5.84 -7.73
N LYS A 34 2.44 -6.98 -8.11
CA LYS A 34 3.77 -7.02 -8.71
C LYS A 34 3.85 -6.14 -9.96
N GLU A 35 2.98 -6.40 -10.95
CA GLU A 35 3.03 -5.71 -12.24
C GLU A 35 2.77 -4.20 -12.10
N VAL A 36 1.80 -3.81 -11.27
CA VAL A 36 1.47 -2.39 -11.05
C VAL A 36 2.64 -1.67 -10.40
N VAL A 37 3.23 -2.24 -9.34
CA VAL A 37 4.31 -1.59 -8.60
C VAL A 37 5.59 -1.54 -9.43
N THR A 38 5.95 -2.63 -10.12
CA THR A 38 7.10 -2.63 -11.04
C THR A 38 6.95 -1.55 -12.12
N PHE A 39 5.76 -1.40 -12.70
CA PHE A 39 5.49 -0.34 -13.67
C PHE A 39 5.66 1.07 -13.06
N LEU A 40 5.13 1.31 -11.86
CA LEU A 40 5.18 2.63 -11.21
C LEU A 40 6.57 2.99 -10.64
N LEU A 41 7.38 1.98 -10.27
CA LEU A 41 8.76 2.15 -9.83
C LEU A 41 9.72 2.48 -10.98
N ASN A 42 9.38 2.10 -12.21
CA ASN A 42 10.21 2.40 -13.37
C ASN A 42 10.43 3.92 -13.50
N PRO A 43 11.68 4.42 -13.47
CA PRO A 43 11.98 5.85 -13.57
C PRO A 43 11.51 6.51 -14.88
N SER A 44 11.30 5.73 -15.94
CA SER A 44 10.77 6.20 -17.21
C SER A 44 9.24 6.38 -17.20
N THR A 45 8.54 5.84 -16.20
CA THR A 45 7.10 5.96 -16.08
C THR A 45 6.72 7.39 -15.67
N SER A 46 5.87 8.02 -16.48
CA SER A 46 5.36 9.35 -16.18
C SER A 46 4.44 9.34 -14.96
N THR A 47 4.64 10.27 -14.03
CA THR A 47 3.74 10.48 -12.89
C THR A 47 2.33 10.89 -13.31
N ASN A 48 2.15 11.35 -14.56
CA ASN A 48 0.84 11.70 -15.13
C ASN A 48 -0.04 10.49 -15.49
N VAL A 49 0.47 9.26 -15.45
CA VAL A 49 -0.39 8.07 -15.59
C VAL A 49 -1.45 8.06 -14.49
N LEU A 50 -1.07 8.47 -13.27
CA LEU A 50 -1.97 8.65 -12.14
C LEU A 50 -2.46 10.11 -12.05
N SER A 51 -3.13 10.59 -13.10
CA SER A 51 -3.57 11.98 -13.26
C SER A 51 -4.78 12.41 -12.42
N SER A 52 -5.58 11.46 -11.92
CA SER A 52 -6.82 11.72 -11.17
C SER A 52 -6.79 11.12 -9.77
N ARG A 53 -7.66 11.62 -8.88
CA ARG A 53 -7.82 11.07 -7.52
C ARG A 53 -8.17 9.58 -7.56
N SER A 54 -9.07 9.18 -8.45
CA SER A 54 -9.50 7.78 -8.59
C SER A 54 -8.37 6.87 -9.08
N HIS A 55 -7.50 7.34 -9.98
CA HIS A 55 -6.32 6.54 -10.39
C HIS A 55 -5.39 6.26 -9.22
N VAL A 56 -5.12 7.28 -8.41
CA VAL A 56 -4.26 7.14 -7.22
C VAL A 56 -4.91 6.22 -6.19
N LEU A 57 -6.21 6.38 -5.93
CA LEU A 57 -6.94 5.51 -4.99
C LEU A 57 -6.88 4.04 -5.43
N TRP A 58 -7.09 3.75 -6.71
CA TRP A 58 -6.95 2.40 -7.26
C TRP A 58 -5.52 1.85 -7.14
N ALA A 59 -4.51 2.68 -7.41
CA ALA A 59 -3.11 2.28 -7.25
C ALA A 59 -2.77 2.00 -5.77
N LEU A 60 -3.29 2.82 -4.85
CA LEU A 60 -3.11 2.63 -3.41
C LEU A 60 -3.83 1.40 -2.88
N GLU A 61 -5.01 1.07 -3.42
CA GLU A 61 -5.73 -0.16 -3.12
C GLU A 61 -4.88 -1.40 -3.48
N THR A 62 -4.28 -1.37 -4.67
CA THR A 62 -3.33 -2.39 -5.11
C THR A 62 -2.12 -2.47 -4.18
N CYS A 63 -1.47 -1.34 -3.91
CA CYS A 63 -0.30 -1.30 -3.03
C CYS A 63 -0.64 -1.75 -1.60
N GLY A 64 -1.83 -1.40 -1.09
CA GLY A 64 -2.32 -1.82 0.22
C GLY A 64 -2.43 -3.34 0.36
N GLU A 65 -2.79 -4.03 -0.72
CA GLU A 65 -2.81 -5.49 -0.75
C GLU A 65 -1.41 -6.11 -0.73
N GLY A 66 -0.40 -5.41 -1.26
CA GLY A 66 1.01 -5.80 -1.16
C GLY A 66 1.44 -6.07 0.29
N PHE A 67 1.05 -5.22 1.24
CA PHE A 67 1.37 -5.41 2.66
C PHE A 67 0.60 -6.56 3.34
N ARG A 68 -0.40 -7.14 2.66
CA ARG A 68 -1.13 -8.33 3.16
C ARG A 68 -0.54 -9.64 2.66
N LEU A 69 0.31 -9.60 1.63
CA LEU A 69 0.96 -10.79 1.09
C LEU A 69 1.76 -11.57 2.16
N PRO A 70 1.97 -12.88 1.95
CA PRO A 70 2.88 -13.68 2.76
C PRO A 70 4.30 -13.12 2.73
N VAL A 71 5.08 -13.42 3.78
CA VAL A 71 6.49 -12.99 3.85
C VAL A 71 7.35 -13.64 2.77
N ASP A 72 6.89 -14.73 2.15
CA ASP A 72 7.58 -15.34 1.02
C ASP A 72 7.57 -14.45 -0.24
N ASP A 73 6.66 -13.47 -0.32
CA ASP A 73 6.65 -12.43 -1.35
C ASP A 73 7.41 -11.15 -0.92
N GLU A 74 8.47 -11.29 -0.13
CA GLU A 74 9.20 -10.16 0.46
C GLU A 74 9.67 -9.13 -0.58
N GLU A 75 10.07 -9.56 -1.77
CA GLU A 75 10.47 -8.68 -2.87
C GLU A 75 9.33 -7.73 -3.27
N ILE A 76 8.10 -8.24 -3.40
CA ILE A 76 6.93 -7.43 -3.75
C ILE A 76 6.62 -6.44 -2.62
N ILE A 77 6.74 -6.89 -1.35
CA ILE A 77 6.52 -6.02 -0.19
C ILE A 77 7.56 -4.88 -0.16
N GLN A 78 8.83 -5.18 -0.46
CA GLN A 78 9.90 -4.20 -0.55
C GLN A 78 9.65 -3.19 -1.67
N ASP A 79 9.24 -3.66 -2.85
CA ASP A 79 8.91 -2.79 -3.99
C ASP A 79 7.76 -1.83 -3.65
N VAL A 80 6.70 -2.32 -3.02
CA VAL A 80 5.58 -1.47 -2.58
C VAL A 80 6.06 -0.44 -1.56
N THR A 81 6.92 -0.86 -0.64
CA THR A 81 7.51 0.00 0.40
C THR A 81 8.36 1.11 -0.23
N GLU A 82 9.18 0.79 -1.22
CA GLU A 82 10.00 1.75 -1.95
C GLU A 82 9.15 2.73 -2.76
N LEU A 83 8.06 2.26 -3.39
CA LEU A 83 7.15 3.14 -4.12
C LEU A 83 6.53 4.19 -3.19
N TYR A 84 6.07 3.76 -2.01
CA TYR A 84 5.56 4.70 -1.00
C TYR A 84 6.65 5.65 -0.50
N ARG A 85 7.86 5.14 -0.22
CA ARG A 85 8.99 5.99 0.16
C ARG A 85 9.25 7.08 -0.88
N LEU A 86 9.27 6.73 -2.17
CA LEU A 86 9.47 7.68 -3.26
C LEU A 86 8.34 8.71 -3.32
N TRP A 87 7.08 8.29 -3.22
CA TRP A 87 5.96 9.24 -3.20
C TRP A 87 5.98 10.15 -1.97
N ILE A 88 6.42 9.67 -0.82
CA ILE A 88 6.52 10.46 0.41
C ILE A 88 7.70 11.44 0.33
N MET A 89 8.88 10.97 -0.07
CA MET A 89 10.14 11.71 0.06
C MET A 89 10.54 12.51 -1.19
N ASP A 90 10.12 12.10 -2.39
CA ASP A 90 10.51 12.73 -3.65
C ASP A 90 9.30 13.35 -4.38
N PRO A 91 9.11 14.68 -4.29
CA PRO A 91 8.04 15.38 -5.00
C PRO A 91 8.07 15.21 -6.53
N LYS A 92 9.21 14.89 -7.16
CA LYS A 92 9.32 14.70 -8.61
C LYS A 92 8.76 13.36 -9.07
N ARG A 93 8.84 12.34 -8.21
CA ARG A 93 8.31 10.98 -8.46
C ARG A 93 6.86 10.83 -8.01
N ARG A 94 6.29 11.86 -7.37
CA ARG A 94 4.95 11.88 -6.81
C ARG A 94 3.89 12.20 -7.89
N PRO A 95 2.81 11.41 -8.00
CA PRO A 95 1.64 11.74 -8.81
C PRO A 95 1.01 13.10 -8.47
N PRO A 96 0.52 13.88 -9.45
CA PRO A 96 -0.07 15.19 -9.22
C PRO A 96 -1.21 15.22 -8.19
N PRO A 97 -2.14 14.24 -8.14
CA PRO A 97 -3.19 14.23 -7.12
C PRO A 97 -2.63 14.07 -5.70
N ILE A 98 -1.55 13.29 -5.52
CA ILE A 98 -0.89 13.15 -4.22
C ILE A 98 -0.24 14.47 -3.82
N THR A 99 0.36 15.22 -4.75
CA THR A 99 0.91 16.54 -4.43
C THR A 99 -0.18 17.53 -3.98
N LYS A 100 -1.37 17.49 -4.59
CA LYS A 100 -2.48 18.40 -4.28
C LYS A 100 -3.10 18.16 -2.90
N ASP A 101 -3.18 16.90 -2.47
CA ASP A 101 -3.82 16.50 -1.20
C ASP A 101 -2.92 15.51 -0.44
N PHE A 102 -1.67 15.93 -0.21
CA PHE A 102 -0.62 15.05 0.33
C PHE A 102 -1.01 14.42 1.66
N GLN A 103 -1.59 15.20 2.56
CA GLN A 103 -1.97 14.74 3.89
C GLN A 103 -2.96 13.57 3.84
N PHE A 104 -3.99 13.65 2.98
CA PHE A 104 -4.99 12.59 2.84
C PHE A 104 -4.34 11.29 2.36
N PHE A 105 -3.54 11.34 1.28
CA PHE A 105 -2.92 10.15 0.73
C PHE A 105 -1.82 9.59 1.62
N PHE A 106 -1.07 10.45 2.31
CA PHE A 106 -0.09 10.04 3.32
C PHE A 106 -0.75 9.23 4.42
N GLN A 107 -1.90 9.67 4.95
CA GLN A 107 -2.64 8.91 5.96
C GLN A 107 -3.09 7.52 5.45
N ILE A 108 -3.43 7.38 4.17
CA ILE A 108 -3.74 6.07 3.57
C ILE A 108 -2.50 5.19 3.54
N MET A 109 -1.36 5.71 3.05
CA MET A 109 -0.09 4.96 3.02
C MET A 109 0.31 4.49 4.42
N MET A 110 0.15 5.35 5.43
CA MET A 110 0.39 5.02 6.83
C MET A 110 -0.51 3.90 7.36
N LYS A 111 -1.80 3.91 7.00
CA LYS A 111 -2.72 2.81 7.33
C LYS A 111 -2.27 1.50 6.65
N HIS A 112 -1.82 1.56 5.40
CA HIS A 112 -1.32 0.38 4.69
C HIS A 112 -0.04 -0.18 5.32
N PHE A 113 0.92 0.67 5.69
CA PHE A 113 2.10 0.26 6.44
C PHE A 113 1.75 -0.47 7.74
N SER A 114 0.69 -0.05 8.43
CA SER A 114 0.27 -0.71 9.67
C SER A 114 -0.10 -2.19 9.51
N LEU A 115 -0.51 -2.61 8.31
CA LEU A 115 -0.85 -4.00 8.00
C LEU A 115 0.35 -4.94 8.11
N LEU A 116 1.55 -4.40 7.91
CA LEU A 116 2.79 -5.18 7.99
C LEU A 116 3.09 -5.60 9.43
N PHE A 117 2.73 -4.82 10.44
CA PHE A 117 3.03 -5.14 11.85
C PHE A 117 2.15 -6.25 12.45
N LYS A 118 1.27 -6.85 11.66
CA LYS A 118 0.53 -8.04 12.08
C LYS A 118 1.46 -9.25 12.12
N TYR A 119 1.50 -9.95 13.26
CA TYR A 119 2.24 -11.21 13.43
C TYR A 119 1.88 -12.22 12.31
N ARG A 120 2.91 -12.90 11.78
CA ARG A 120 2.78 -13.85 10.66
C ARG A 120 3.04 -15.29 11.10
N SER A 121 4.26 -15.60 11.52
CA SER A 121 4.65 -16.88 12.10
C SER A 121 6.07 -16.81 12.68
N ASP A 122 6.42 -17.74 13.55
CA ASP A 122 7.77 -17.84 14.12
C ASP A 122 8.82 -18.22 13.07
N SER A 123 8.41 -18.98 12.04
CA SER A 123 9.30 -19.46 10.96
C SER A 123 9.87 -18.35 10.07
N VAL A 124 9.26 -17.15 10.06
CA VAL A 124 9.67 -16.03 9.21
C VAL A 124 9.97 -14.76 10.02
N VAL A 125 10.13 -14.90 11.34
CA VAL A 125 10.20 -13.76 12.28
C VAL A 125 11.31 -12.77 11.93
N GLU A 126 12.50 -13.26 11.53
CA GLU A 126 13.63 -12.40 11.20
C GLU A 126 13.39 -11.58 9.93
N ARG A 127 12.93 -12.25 8.85
CA ARG A 127 12.58 -11.58 7.58
C ARG A 127 11.45 -10.58 7.79
N HIS A 128 10.44 -10.96 8.56
CA HIS A 128 9.31 -10.09 8.89
C HIS A 128 9.74 -8.87 9.71
N ALA A 129 10.62 -9.04 10.69
CA ALA A 129 11.16 -7.94 11.49
C ALA A 129 11.98 -6.95 10.64
N GLN A 130 12.73 -7.45 9.64
CA GLN A 130 13.45 -6.59 8.70
C GLN A 130 12.49 -5.73 7.87
N LEU A 131 11.44 -6.32 7.29
CA LEU A 131 10.41 -5.57 6.55
C LEU A 131 9.76 -4.50 7.44
N CYS A 132 9.40 -4.85 8.68
CA CYS A 132 8.85 -3.91 9.65
C CYS A 132 9.81 -2.75 9.96
N SER A 133 11.10 -3.05 10.13
CA SER A 133 12.13 -2.04 10.42
C SER A 133 12.32 -1.07 9.26
N THR A 134 12.29 -1.56 8.01
CA THR A 134 12.35 -0.72 6.81
C THR A 134 11.22 0.30 6.78
N VAL A 135 9.98 -0.14 7.07
CA VAL A 135 8.82 0.74 7.14
C VAL A 135 8.96 1.77 8.27
N LEU A 136 9.40 1.36 9.46
CA LEU A 136 9.59 2.27 10.59
C LEU A 136 10.60 3.38 10.28
N ASN A 137 11.68 3.05 9.56
CA ASN A 137 12.66 4.06 9.15
C ASN A 137 12.06 5.12 8.23
N ILE A 138 11.06 4.81 7.42
CA ILE A 138 10.38 5.79 6.55
C ILE A 138 9.50 6.73 7.38
N VAL A 139 8.88 6.21 8.44
CA VAL A 139 7.86 6.91 9.24
C VAL A 139 8.49 7.78 10.33
N LEU A 140 9.66 7.39 10.83
CA LEU A 140 10.35 8.05 11.95
C LEU A 140 11.42 9.06 11.51
N LEU A 141 11.65 9.20 10.20
CA LEU A 141 12.47 10.25 9.58
C LEU A 141 11.62 11.46 9.22
#